data_AF-A0ABD2P1C0-F1
#
_entry.id   AF-A0ABD2P1C0-F1
#
_cell.length_a   1.000
_cell.length_b   1.000
_cell.length_c   1.000
_cell.angle_alpha   90.00
_cell.angle_beta   90.00
_cell.angle_gamma   90.00
#
_symmetry.space_group_name_H-M   'P 1'
#
loop_
_entity.id
_entity.type
_entity.pdbx_description
1 polymer ?
#
loop_
_entity_poly.entity_id
_entity_poly.type
_entity_poly.pdbx_seq_one_letter_code
_entity_poly.pdbx_strand_id
1 'polypeptide(L)'
;DEGCLQYFTGVSGQILSFNYNSTTGLQLSNQDYGICIRQERNFCGVQYTQCPDPDNDRPQSFTLSGNSNTNVPAMVGSTGSSNYCQSDYLIIPMVSNVGRPITGLSVSVDRICGGIFSADVTLTPNTVRSEYIICEICRVIDIEVSLFTL
;
A
#
# COMPACT_ATOMS: atom_id res chain seq x y z
N ASP A 1 3.32 -16.02 -17.45
CA ASP A 1 3.38 -16.18 -15.99
C ASP A 1 4.55 -15.38 -15.44
N GLU A 2 4.51 -15.02 -14.16
CA GLU A 2 5.67 -14.55 -13.34
C GLU A 2 6.05 -13.06 -13.44
N GLY A 3 5.28 -12.20 -12.78
CA GLY A 3 5.70 -10.83 -12.39
C GLY A 3 5.61 -10.55 -10.89
N CYS A 4 5.13 -11.52 -10.10
CA CYS A 4 4.94 -11.36 -8.67
C CYS A 4 6.00 -12.10 -7.88
N LEU A 5 6.77 -11.37 -7.07
CA LEU A 5 7.81 -11.93 -6.21
C LEU A 5 7.25 -12.50 -4.89
N GLN A 6 6.07 -12.03 -4.46
CA GLN A 6 5.30 -12.64 -3.38
C GLN A 6 3.92 -13.04 -3.89
N TYR A 7 3.46 -14.23 -3.49
CA TYR A 7 2.15 -14.76 -3.85
C TYR A 7 1.40 -15.18 -2.59
N PHE A 8 0.24 -14.57 -2.36
CA PHE A 8 -0.60 -14.84 -1.20
C PHE A 8 -1.84 -15.63 -1.60
N THR A 9 -2.07 -16.74 -0.89
CA THR A 9 -3.29 -17.55 -0.98
C THR A 9 -3.93 -17.62 0.40
N GLY A 10 -5.19 -17.23 0.51
CA GLY A 10 -5.93 -17.25 1.77
C GLY A 10 -6.77 -15.99 1.97
N VAL A 11 -7.53 -15.97 3.06
CA VAL A 11 -8.41 -14.85 3.43
C VAL A 11 -7.69 -13.76 4.25
N SER A 12 -6.47 -14.05 4.72
CA SER A 12 -5.61 -13.13 5.44
C SER A 12 -4.14 -13.53 5.28
N GLY A 13 -3.25 -12.57 5.46
CA GLY A 13 -1.81 -12.75 5.36
C GLY A 13 -1.08 -11.47 5.75
N GLN A 14 0.24 -11.57 5.88
CA GLN A 14 1.11 -10.42 6.14
C GLN A 14 2.03 -10.22 4.95
N ILE A 15 2.00 -9.01 4.40
CA ILE A 15 2.89 -8.61 3.32
C ILE A 15 4.13 -8.00 3.97
N LEU A 16 5.30 -8.56 3.64
CA LEU A 16 6.58 -8.07 4.15
C LEU A 16 7.33 -7.33 3.05
N SER A 17 8.14 -6.35 3.45
CA SER A 17 9.13 -5.78 2.54
C SER A 17 10.17 -6.86 2.19
N PHE A 18 10.75 -6.77 0.99
CA PHE A 18 11.74 -7.74 0.50
C PHE A 18 13.10 -7.66 1.19
N ASN A 19 13.23 -6.80 2.21
CA ASN A 19 14.36 -6.82 3.14
C ASN A 19 14.18 -7.88 4.25
N TYR A 20 13.06 -8.63 4.27
CA TYR A 20 12.76 -9.74 5.19
C TYR A 20 13.02 -9.45 6.68
N ASN A 21 13.02 -8.18 7.07
CA ASN A 21 13.30 -7.73 8.42
C ASN A 21 12.11 -6.94 8.93
N SER A 22 11.38 -7.55 9.88
CA SER A 22 10.12 -7.04 10.42
C SER A 22 10.26 -5.82 11.33
N THR A 23 11.48 -5.48 11.75
CA THR A 23 11.70 -4.49 12.84
C THR A 23 12.53 -3.30 12.37
N THR A 24 13.43 -3.48 11.40
CA THR A 24 14.35 -2.43 10.89
C THR A 24 14.52 -2.46 9.37
N GLY A 25 13.74 -3.28 8.67
CA GLY A 25 13.85 -3.48 7.23
C GLY A 25 13.46 -2.23 6.45
N LEU A 26 14.45 -1.48 5.97
CA LEU A 26 14.23 -0.41 5.01
C LEU A 26 13.80 -0.98 3.65
N GLN A 27 12.95 -0.23 2.96
CA GLN A 27 12.62 -0.44 1.56
C GLN A 27 13.94 -0.35 0.75
N LEU A 28 14.21 -1.34 -0.11
CA LEU A 28 15.39 -1.33 -0.98
C LEU A 28 15.13 -0.43 -2.19
N SER A 29 15.98 0.56 -2.45
CA SER A 29 15.82 1.40 -3.64
C SER A 29 15.91 0.57 -4.94
N ASN A 30 15.28 1.07 -6.01
CA ASN A 30 15.27 0.44 -7.35
C ASN A 30 14.56 -0.92 -7.44
N GLN A 31 13.50 -1.12 -6.66
CA GLN A 31 12.77 -2.38 -6.70
C GLN A 31 11.39 -2.12 -7.31
N ASP A 32 11.16 -2.66 -8.50
CA ASP A 32 9.84 -2.73 -9.12
C ASP A 32 9.35 -4.17 -8.96
N TYR A 33 8.45 -4.39 -8.00
CA TYR A 33 8.01 -5.73 -7.63
C TYR A 33 6.50 -5.84 -7.51
N GLY A 34 5.95 -6.86 -8.18
CA GLY A 34 4.58 -7.26 -8.02
C GLY A 34 4.38 -8.15 -6.78
N ILE A 35 3.27 -7.94 -6.08
CA ILE A 35 2.72 -8.86 -5.10
C ILE A 35 1.38 -9.34 -5.64
N CYS A 36 1.24 -10.64 -5.81
CA CYS A 36 0.00 -11.24 -6.27
C CYS A 36 -0.81 -11.72 -5.07
N ILE A 37 -2.08 -11.37 -5.04
CA ILE A 37 -3.03 -11.92 -4.07
C ILE A 37 -4.09 -12.70 -4.84
N ARG A 38 -4.18 -14.00 -4.57
CA ARG A 38 -5.24 -14.83 -5.14
C ARG A 38 -6.58 -14.46 -4.50
N GLN A 39 -7.59 -14.26 -5.34
CA GLN A 39 -8.95 -14.07 -4.87
C GLN A 39 -9.53 -15.35 -4.27
N GLU A 40 -10.25 -15.21 -3.15
CA GLU A 40 -11.02 -16.29 -2.53
C GLU A 40 -12.52 -16.18 -2.86
N ARG A 41 -13.20 -17.33 -2.97
CA ARG A 41 -14.63 -17.37 -3.26
C ARG A 41 -15.43 -16.59 -2.20
N ASN A 42 -16.39 -15.80 -2.65
CA ASN A 42 -17.23 -14.91 -1.84
C ASN A 42 -16.52 -13.67 -1.24
N PHE A 43 -15.30 -13.36 -1.67
CA PHE A 43 -14.61 -12.13 -1.31
C PHE A 43 -14.55 -11.20 -2.52
N CYS A 44 -15.11 -9.99 -2.38
CA CYS A 44 -15.18 -8.98 -3.45
C CYS A 44 -14.21 -7.80 -3.25
N GLY A 45 -13.20 -7.95 -2.38
CA GLY A 45 -12.13 -6.98 -2.24
C GLY A 45 -11.05 -7.47 -1.28
N VAL A 46 -10.01 -6.65 -1.11
CA VAL A 46 -8.95 -6.84 -0.11
C VAL A 46 -8.89 -5.62 0.78
N GLN A 47 -8.77 -5.86 2.07
CA GLN A 47 -8.45 -4.82 3.05
C GLN A 47 -6.98 -4.93 3.43
N TYR A 48 -6.32 -3.79 3.47
CA TYR A 48 -4.93 -3.66 3.89
C TYR A 48 -4.89 -2.77 5.12
N THR A 49 -4.08 -3.17 6.08
CA THR A 49 -3.84 -2.40 7.30
C THR A 49 -2.35 -2.44 7.58
N GLN A 50 -1.82 -1.33 8.05
CA GLN A 50 -0.46 -1.28 8.57
C GLN A 50 -0.31 -2.27 9.74
N CYS A 51 0.74 -3.09 9.71
CA CYS A 51 1.01 -4.01 10.82
C CYS A 51 1.28 -3.23 12.11
N PRO A 52 0.83 -3.72 13.28
CA PRO A 52 1.20 -3.12 14.55
C PRO A 52 2.71 -3.25 14.75
N ASP A 53 3.31 -2.19 15.28
CA ASP A 53 4.73 -2.12 15.62
C ASP A 53 4.82 -1.71 17.09
N PRO A 54 4.76 -2.67 18.03
CA PRO A 54 4.73 -2.40 19.46
C PRO A 54 6.09 -2.01 20.03
N ASP A 55 7.17 -2.25 19.29
CA ASP A 55 8.55 -2.02 19.74
C ASP A 55 8.97 -0.55 19.58
N ASN A 56 8.23 0.22 18.79
CA ASN A 56 8.47 1.63 18.55
C ASN A 56 7.29 2.48 19.03
N ASP A 57 7.57 3.65 19.62
CA ASP A 57 6.56 4.65 19.98
C ASP A 57 5.76 5.15 18.76
N ARG A 58 6.29 4.92 17.56
CA ARG A 58 5.70 5.28 16.27
C ARG A 58 5.72 4.06 15.35
N PRO A 59 4.63 3.79 14.62
CA PRO A 59 4.59 2.60 13.78
C PRO A 59 5.51 2.76 12.55
N GLN A 60 6.63 2.05 12.55
CA GLN A 60 7.61 2.02 11.45
C GLN A 60 7.39 0.87 10.47
N SER A 61 6.35 0.06 10.70
CA SER A 61 5.97 -1.09 9.87
C SER A 61 5.59 -0.75 8.42
N PHE A 62 5.38 0.53 8.11
CA PHE A 62 5.18 1.03 6.75
C PHE A 62 5.93 2.35 6.57
N THR A 63 6.92 2.38 5.70
CA THR A 63 7.56 3.62 5.25
C THR A 63 8.07 3.40 3.83
N LEU A 64 7.55 4.17 2.88
CA LEU A 64 7.99 4.14 1.49
C LEU A 64 8.78 5.40 1.14
N SER A 65 8.37 6.56 1.64
CA SER A 65 9.05 7.82 1.36
C SER A 65 9.39 8.55 2.65
N GLY A 66 10.58 9.16 2.70
CA GLY A 66 11.07 9.92 3.86
C GLY A 66 11.92 9.07 4.82
N ASN A 67 12.19 9.62 6.01
CA ASN A 67 12.94 8.89 7.05
C ASN A 67 11.97 8.37 8.12
N SER A 68 12.19 7.14 8.58
CA SER A 68 11.37 6.53 9.65
C SER A 68 11.64 7.13 11.05
N ASN A 69 12.63 8.02 11.19
CA ASN A 69 12.99 8.71 12.43
C ASN A 69 12.12 9.96 12.71
N THR A 70 11.37 10.43 11.70
CA THR A 70 10.54 11.64 11.77
C THR A 70 9.10 11.32 11.36
N ASN A 71 8.15 12.17 11.77
CA ASN A 71 6.76 11.97 11.40
C ASN A 71 6.57 12.31 9.93
N VAL A 72 6.42 11.28 9.08
CA VAL A 72 6.12 11.46 7.67
C VAL A 72 4.65 11.11 7.44
N PRO A 73 3.81 12.06 6.97
CA PRO A 73 2.41 11.77 6.70
C PRO A 73 2.26 10.75 5.57
N ALA A 74 1.12 10.05 5.57
CA ALA A 74 0.61 9.39 4.38
C ALA A 74 0.35 10.44 3.30
N MET A 75 0.77 10.14 2.08
CA MET A 75 0.52 10.94 0.89
C MET A 75 -0.08 10.03 -0.18
N VAL A 76 -0.84 10.62 -1.09
CA VAL A 76 -1.58 9.86 -2.10
C VAL A 76 -1.45 10.46 -3.49
N GLY A 77 -1.69 9.63 -4.50
CA GLY A 77 -1.74 10.05 -5.89
C GLY A 77 -2.72 9.22 -6.70
N SER A 78 -3.21 9.78 -7.80
CA SER A 78 -4.03 9.05 -8.76
C SER A 78 -3.66 9.46 -10.18
N THR A 79 -3.80 8.52 -11.11
CA THR A 79 -3.49 8.74 -12.52
C THR A 79 -4.54 9.69 -13.11
N GLY A 80 -4.12 10.86 -13.59
CA GLY A 80 -5.02 11.89 -14.12
C GLY A 80 -5.53 12.92 -13.10
N SER A 81 -4.98 12.93 -11.87
CA SER A 81 -5.22 13.94 -10.84
C SER A 81 -3.89 14.38 -10.20
N SER A 82 -3.94 15.19 -9.13
CA SER A 82 -2.76 15.56 -8.35
C SER A 82 -2.04 14.30 -7.86
N ASN A 83 -0.74 14.20 -8.17
CA ASN A 83 0.12 13.11 -7.71
C ASN A 83 1.17 13.67 -6.73
N TYR A 84 0.98 13.37 -5.44
CA TYR A 84 1.94 13.74 -4.39
C TYR A 84 2.97 12.64 -4.11
N CYS A 85 2.83 11.50 -4.77
CA CYS A 85 3.75 10.37 -4.70
C CYS A 85 4.68 10.39 -5.91
N GLN A 86 5.64 11.31 -5.90
CA GLN A 86 6.60 11.51 -6.99
C GLN A 86 7.86 10.65 -6.87
N SER A 87 8.14 10.11 -5.69
CA SER A 87 9.27 9.21 -5.43
C SER A 87 8.77 7.76 -5.32
N ASP A 88 8.98 7.10 -4.18
CA ASP A 88 8.54 5.73 -3.95
C ASP A 88 7.06 5.66 -3.60
N TYR A 89 6.34 4.72 -4.20
CA TYR A 89 4.92 4.51 -3.94
C TYR A 89 4.49 3.06 -4.10
N LEU A 90 3.36 2.76 -3.48
CA LEU A 90 2.65 1.51 -3.58
C LEU A 90 1.42 1.73 -4.45
N ILE A 91 1.29 0.96 -5.53
CA ILE A 91 0.10 0.97 -6.37
C ILE A 91 -0.90 -0.04 -5.83
N ILE A 92 -2.05 0.46 -5.39
CA ILE A 92 -3.24 -0.37 -5.15
C ILE A 92 -4.39 0.29 -5.92
N PRO A 93 -4.90 -0.36 -6.99
CA PRO A 93 -5.90 0.26 -7.84
C PRO A 93 -7.19 0.53 -7.06
N MET A 94 -7.76 1.72 -7.27
CA MET A 94 -9.04 2.15 -6.72
C MET A 94 -9.15 1.96 -5.19
N VAL A 95 -8.10 2.31 -4.47
CA VAL A 95 -8.05 2.14 -3.01
C VAL A 95 -8.73 3.30 -2.29
N SER A 96 -9.42 3.01 -1.18
CA SER A 96 -10.10 3.99 -0.33
C SER A 96 -10.06 3.60 1.15
N ASN A 97 -10.11 4.58 2.06
CA ASN A 97 -10.19 4.30 3.50
C ASN A 97 -11.52 3.59 3.85
N VAL A 98 -11.44 2.53 4.67
CA VAL A 98 -12.62 1.83 5.19
C VAL A 98 -13.43 2.77 6.08
N GLY A 99 -14.76 2.65 6.04
CA GLY A 99 -15.65 3.50 6.82
C GLY A 99 -15.88 4.89 6.23
N ARG A 100 -15.20 5.25 5.13
CA ARG A 100 -15.55 6.44 4.35
C ARG A 100 -16.86 6.18 3.59
N PRO A 101 -17.96 6.91 3.88
CA PRO A 101 -19.20 6.73 3.15
C PRO A 101 -18.99 7.14 1.68
N ILE A 102 -19.50 6.32 0.76
CA ILE A 102 -19.43 6.60 -0.68
C ILE A 102 -20.46 7.69 -1.00
N THR A 103 -20.12 8.94 -0.71
CA THR A 103 -20.97 10.10 -1.00
C THR A 103 -20.33 10.93 -2.10
N GLY A 104 -20.67 10.62 -3.36
CA GLY A 104 -20.20 11.35 -4.55
C GLY A 104 -19.08 10.64 -5.31
N LEU A 105 -18.46 11.34 -6.27
CA LEU A 105 -17.29 10.87 -7.05
C LEU A 105 -16.21 10.40 -6.07
N SER A 106 -16.01 9.09 -5.98
CA SER A 106 -14.94 8.48 -5.21
C SER A 106 -13.60 9.12 -5.61
N VAL A 107 -12.98 9.86 -4.71
CA VAL A 107 -11.51 10.02 -4.75
C VAL A 107 -10.89 8.74 -4.22
N SER A 108 -11.10 7.64 -4.95
CA SER A 108 -10.21 6.51 -4.84
C SER A 108 -8.85 6.94 -5.39
N VAL A 109 -7.81 6.52 -4.72
CA VAL A 109 -6.44 6.78 -5.18
C VAL A 109 -5.88 5.49 -5.75
N ASP A 110 -4.79 5.60 -6.50
CA ASP A 110 -4.11 4.42 -7.02
C ASP A 110 -2.72 4.29 -6.42
N ARG A 111 -2.18 5.37 -5.84
CA ARG A 111 -0.83 5.44 -5.28
C ARG A 111 -0.90 5.89 -3.83
N ILE A 112 -0.20 5.15 -2.96
CA ILE A 112 0.02 5.49 -1.56
C ILE A 112 1.53 5.58 -1.33
N CYS A 113 1.98 6.64 -0.66
CA CYS A 113 3.36 6.83 -0.24
C CYS A 113 3.38 7.50 1.14
N GLY A 114 4.55 7.74 1.71
CA GLY A 114 4.71 8.34 3.04
C GLY A 114 5.34 7.42 4.08
N GLY A 115 5.21 7.79 5.35
CA GLY A 115 5.64 7.00 6.51
C GLY A 115 4.49 6.38 7.31
N ILE A 116 3.26 6.50 6.81
CA ILE A 116 2.05 5.92 7.41
C ILE A 116 1.19 5.39 6.27
N PHE A 117 0.48 4.28 6.51
CA PHE A 117 -0.40 3.70 5.50
C PHE A 117 -1.82 4.28 5.59
N SER A 118 -2.23 5.04 4.58
CA SER A 118 -3.60 5.54 4.43
C SER A 118 -3.89 5.95 2.99
N ALA A 119 -5.17 5.92 2.60
CA ALA A 119 -5.65 6.44 1.33
C ALA A 119 -6.09 7.92 1.39
N ASP A 120 -5.70 8.64 2.45
CA ASP A 120 -5.87 10.10 2.58
C ASP A 120 -4.55 10.72 3.09
N VAL A 121 -4.42 12.05 2.97
CA VAL A 121 -3.27 12.77 3.55
C VAL A 121 -3.47 12.90 5.06
N THR A 122 -2.73 12.11 5.85
CA THR A 122 -2.90 12.03 7.31
C THR A 122 -1.63 11.56 8.04
N LEU A 123 -1.56 11.80 9.34
CA LEU A 123 -0.53 11.25 10.24
C LEU A 123 -1.03 9.99 10.98
N THR A 124 -2.25 9.54 10.71
CA THR A 124 -2.87 8.38 11.36
C THR A 124 -3.06 7.22 10.40
N PRO A 125 -2.70 5.98 10.78
CA PRO A 125 -2.91 4.83 9.92
C PRO A 125 -4.41 4.56 9.77
N ASN A 126 -4.81 4.15 8.58
CA ASN A 126 -6.17 3.73 8.31
C ASN A 126 -6.15 2.39 7.58
N THR A 127 -7.14 1.55 7.87
CA THR A 127 -7.42 0.40 7.02
C THR A 127 -7.97 0.92 5.69
N VAL A 128 -7.39 0.46 4.60
CA VAL A 128 -7.83 0.79 3.25
C VAL A 128 -8.39 -0.46 2.59
N ARG A 129 -9.31 -0.27 1.66
CA ARG A 129 -9.91 -1.34 0.86
C ARG A 129 -9.76 -1.06 -0.62
N SER A 130 -9.48 -2.12 -1.36
CA SER A 130 -9.58 -2.17 -2.82
C SER A 130 -10.67 -3.18 -3.16
N GLU A 131 -11.73 -2.69 -3.81
CA GLU A 131 -12.88 -3.51 -4.21
C GLU A 131 -12.62 -4.07 -5.62
N TYR A 132 -13.01 -5.31 -5.83
CA TYR A 132 -13.01 -5.96 -7.13
C TYR A 132 -14.28 -5.58 -7.88
N ILE A 133 -14.14 -4.95 -9.05
CA ILE A 133 -15.28 -4.71 -9.96
C ILE A 133 -15.87 -6.05 -10.42
N ILE A 134 -15.02 -7.05 -10.62
CA ILE A 134 -15.41 -8.42 -10.99
C ILE A 134 -14.79 -9.35 -9.96
N CYS A 135 -15.61 -10.08 -9.21
CA CYS A 135 -15.15 -10.97 -8.13
C CYS A 135 -14.51 -12.29 -8.63
N GLU A 136 -13.92 -12.28 -9.83
CA GLU A 136 -13.20 -13.40 -10.46
C GLU A 136 -11.80 -13.01 -10.99
N ILE A 137 -11.33 -11.77 -10.77
CA ILE A 137 -10.05 -11.27 -11.28
C ILE A 137 -9.00 -11.24 -10.15
N CYS A 138 -7.90 -11.99 -10.31
CA CYS A 138 -6.71 -11.85 -9.48
C CYS A 138 -6.10 -10.46 -9.65
N ARG A 139 -5.81 -9.76 -8.54
CA ARG A 139 -5.07 -8.49 -8.57
C ARG A 139 -3.59 -8.72 -8.31
N VAL A 140 -2.79 -7.98 -9.09
CA VAL A 140 -1.40 -7.69 -8.79
C VAL A 140 -1.37 -6.33 -8.10
N ILE A 141 -0.68 -6.26 -6.98
CA ILE A 141 -0.30 -5.03 -6.30
C ILE A 141 1.12 -4.74 -6.78
N ASP A 142 1.30 -3.64 -7.51
CA ASP A 142 2.61 -3.24 -7.99
C ASP A 142 3.24 -2.26 -7.00
N ILE A 143 4.43 -2.57 -6.52
CA ILE A 143 5.25 -1.62 -5.78
C ILE A 143 6.29 -1.11 -6.74
N GLU A 144 6.07 0.11 -7.23
CA GLU A 144 6.99 0.78 -8.14
C GLU A 144 7.79 1.81 -7.34
N VAL A 145 9.05 1.50 -7.11
CA VAL A 145 9.99 2.35 -6.39
C VAL A 145 10.77 3.13 -7.43
N SER A 146 10.22 4.28 -7.81
CA SER A 146 10.84 5.16 -8.79
C SER A 146 12.11 5.78 -8.22
N LEU A 147 13.26 5.35 -8.77
CA LEU A 147 14.57 5.91 -8.51
C LEU A 147 14.58 7.42 -8.78
N PHE A 148 14.60 8.24 -7.74
CA PHE A 148 15.29 9.53 -7.82
C PHE A 148 16.65 9.37 -7.17
N THR A 149 17.60 8.82 -7.95
CA THR A 149 18.99 9.25 -7.81
C THR A 149 19.05 10.68 -8.33
N LEU A 150 19.34 11.62 -7.45
CA LEU A 150 20.49 12.54 -7.51
C LEU A 150 20.68 13.18 -6.14
#